data_AF-E6Z389-F1
#
_entry.id   AF-E6Z389-F1
#
_cell.length_a   1.000
_cell.length_b   1.000
_cell.length_c   1.000
_cell.angle_alpha   90.00
_cell.angle_beta   90.00
_cell.angle_gamma   90.00
#
_symmetry.space_group_name_H-M   'P 1'
#
loop_
_entity.id
_entity.type
_entity.pdbx_description
1 polymer ?
#
loop_
_entity_poly.entity_id
_entity_poly.type
_entity_poly.pdbx_seq_one_letter_code
_entity_poly.pdbx_strand_id
1 'polypeptide(L)'
;DAWDTLDEPTRELVLPLIGEHSRLFSRAELGFDFTDEERLKFAPVRQRMVRRHPSTRRLSLYLSSHCGNIVGWPLPEARALLRELTEHATERERVYSHAWRADDL
;
A
#
# COMPACT_ATOMS: atom_id res chain seq x y z
N ASP A 1 -5.20 5.92 -14.10
CA ASP A 1 -5.11 5.44 -12.70
C ASP A 1 -3.75 4.79 -12.52
N ALA A 2 -3.20 4.73 -11.31
CA ALA A 2 -1.80 4.33 -11.10
C ALA A 2 -1.49 2.94 -11.66
N TRP A 3 -2.44 2.00 -11.55
CA TRP A 3 -2.32 0.67 -12.16
C TRP A 3 -2.23 0.70 -13.68
N ASP A 4 -3.04 1.54 -14.34
CA ASP A 4 -3.16 1.55 -15.80
C ASP A 4 -1.90 2.09 -16.48
N THR A 5 -1.12 2.92 -15.77
CA THR A 5 0.08 3.60 -16.29
C THR A 5 1.39 2.90 -15.94
N LEU A 6 1.35 1.78 -15.21
CA LEU A 6 2.54 0.94 -15.00
C LEU A 6 2.95 0.27 -16.31
N ASP A 7 4.26 0.09 -16.49
CA ASP A 7 4.78 -0.77 -17.55
C ASP A 7 4.36 -2.24 -17.35
N GLU A 8 4.39 -3.00 -18.45
CA GLU A 8 3.96 -4.40 -18.47
C GLU A 8 4.77 -5.29 -17.51
N PRO A 9 6.12 -5.26 -17.50
CA PRO A 9 6.91 -6.04 -16.54
C PRO A 9 6.52 -5.79 -15.08
N THR A 10 6.31 -4.52 -14.70
CA THR A 10 5.94 -4.16 -13.33
C THR A 10 4.53 -4.63 -12.99
N ARG A 11 3.59 -4.55 -13.94
CA ARG A 11 2.23 -5.10 -13.74
C ARG A 11 2.26 -6.60 -13.51
N GLU A 12 2.99 -7.35 -14.33
CA GLU A 12 3.13 -8.80 -14.18
C GLU A 12 3.78 -9.18 -12.86
N LEU A 13 4.83 -8.44 -12.46
CA LEU A 13 5.53 -8.62 -11.21
C LEU A 13 4.60 -8.44 -10.00
N VAL A 14 3.80 -7.36 -9.98
CA VAL A 14 3.01 -6.96 -8.81
C VAL A 14 1.67 -7.71 -8.71
N LEU A 15 1.10 -8.16 -9.83
CA LEU A 15 -0.20 -8.83 -9.90
C LEU A 15 -0.37 -10.02 -8.92
N PRO A 16 0.61 -10.93 -8.75
CA PRO A 16 0.49 -12.05 -7.82
C PRO A 16 0.89 -11.71 -6.37
N LEU A 17 1.50 -10.54 -6.12
CA LEU A 17 2.12 -10.26 -4.83
C LEU A 17 1.10 -10.07 -3.70
N ILE A 18 1.53 -10.49 -2.51
CA ILE A 18 0.78 -10.39 -1.26
C ILE A 18 1.59 -9.50 -0.31
N GLY A 19 1.02 -8.36 0.05
CA GLY A 19 1.57 -7.46 1.06
C GLY A 19 1.12 -7.85 2.47
N GLU A 20 1.97 -7.57 3.45
CA GLU A 20 1.62 -7.68 4.87
C GLU A 20 1.32 -6.30 5.44
N HIS A 21 0.08 -6.13 5.93
CA HIS A 21 -0.42 -4.87 6.44
C HIS A 21 -0.51 -4.89 7.97
N SER A 22 0.06 -3.88 8.61
CA SER A 22 -0.04 -3.69 10.06
C SER A 22 0.11 -2.22 10.45
N ARG A 23 -0.54 -1.84 11.55
CA ARG A 23 -0.27 -0.57 12.25
C ARG A 23 1.17 -0.49 12.74
N LEU A 24 1.77 -1.63 13.09
CA LEU A 24 3.17 -1.72 13.54
C LEU A 24 4.11 -1.11 12.50
N PHE A 25 3.91 -1.38 11.21
CA PHE A 25 4.74 -0.84 10.14
C PHE A 25 4.62 0.69 10.04
N SER A 26 3.41 1.20 9.86
CA SER A 26 3.16 2.65 9.68
C SER A 26 3.58 3.53 10.87
N ARG A 27 3.56 2.98 12.09
CA ARG A 27 3.84 3.73 13.32
C ARG A 27 5.29 3.56 13.77
N ALA A 28 5.92 2.42 13.47
CA ALA A 28 7.36 2.27 13.65
C ALA A 28 8.14 3.28 12.80
N GLU A 29 7.67 3.58 11.57
CA GLU A 29 8.25 4.66 10.74
C GLU A 29 8.18 6.05 11.39
N LEU A 30 7.25 6.26 12.33
CA LEU A 30 7.10 7.49 13.10
C LEU A 30 7.82 7.42 14.47
N GLY A 31 8.56 6.35 14.76
CA GLY A 31 9.33 6.17 15.99
C GLY A 31 8.52 5.73 17.22
N PHE A 32 7.34 5.13 17.02
CA PHE A 32 6.55 4.58 18.13
C PHE A 32 7.05 3.20 18.56
N ASP A 33 7.10 2.99 19.88
CA ASP A 33 7.29 1.68 20.49
C ASP A 33 5.95 1.00 20.76
N PHE A 34 6.01 -0.32 20.94
CA PHE A 34 4.83 -1.17 21.14
C PHE A 34 5.05 -2.17 22.26
N THR A 35 4.04 -2.30 23.10
CA THR A 35 3.93 -3.38 24.08
C THR A 35 3.73 -4.73 23.39
N ASP A 36 3.99 -5.82 24.10
CA ASP A 36 3.79 -7.17 23.56
C ASP A 36 2.31 -7.45 23.23
N GLU A 37 1.39 -6.94 24.04
CA GLU A 37 -0.06 -7.04 23.78
C GLU A 37 -0.44 -6.34 22.47
N GLU A 38 0.10 -5.15 22.22
CA GLU A 38 -0.14 -4.41 20.97
C GLU A 38 0.48 -5.12 19.76
N ARG A 39 1.66 -5.73 19.91
CA ARG A 39 2.29 -6.52 18.84
C ARG A 39 1.44 -7.71 18.43
N LEU A 40 0.82 -8.39 19.39
CA LEU A 40 -0.13 -9.48 19.12
C LEU A 40 -1.40 -8.96 18.46
N LYS A 41 -1.99 -7.89 19.01
CA LYS A 41 -3.23 -7.29 18.48
C LYS A 41 -3.08 -6.74 17.07
N PHE A 42 -1.91 -6.20 16.74
CA PHE A 42 -1.60 -5.63 15.44
C PHE A 42 -0.74 -6.56 14.60
N ALA A 43 -0.81 -7.88 14.83
CA ALA A 43 -0.14 -8.86 13.99
C ALA A 43 -0.47 -8.61 12.50
N PRO A 44 0.54 -8.65 11.60
CA PRO A 44 0.31 -8.34 10.20
C PRO A 44 -0.71 -9.26 9.53
N VAL A 45 -1.56 -8.67 8.69
CA VAL A 45 -2.54 -9.40 7.87
C VAL A 45 -2.14 -9.36 6.40
N ARG A 46 -2.46 -10.43 5.67
CA ARG A 46 -2.10 -10.57 4.26
C ARG A 46 -3.16 -9.97 3.36
N GLN A 47 -2.75 -9.17 2.38
CA GLN A 47 -3.61 -8.55 1.38
C GLN A 47 -2.96 -8.65 0.00
N ARG A 48 -3.76 -8.81 -1.06
CA ARG A 48 -3.26 -8.72 -2.44
C ARG A 48 -2.81 -7.29 -2.74
N MET A 49 -1.67 -7.14 -3.41
CA MET A 49 -1.19 -5.81 -3.84
C MET A 49 -2.00 -5.22 -5.01
N VAL A 50 -2.72 -6.06 -5.75
CA VAL A 50 -3.67 -5.63 -6.79
C VAL A 50 -5.08 -6.13 -6.44
N ARG A 51 -6.04 -5.21 -6.44
CA ARG A 51 -7.46 -5.52 -6.18
C ARG A 51 -8.29 -5.28 -7.43
N ARG A 52 -9.38 -6.05 -7.53
CA ARG A 52 -10.42 -5.85 -8.54
C ARG A 52 -11.65 -5.24 -7.88
N HIS A 53 -12.08 -4.07 -8.35
CA HIS A 53 -13.30 -3.45 -7.87
C HIS A 53 -14.52 -4.29 -8.26
N PRO A 54 -15.47 -4.58 -7.34
CA PRO A 54 -16.55 -5.54 -7.61
C PRO A 54 -17.54 -5.07 -8.68
N SER A 55 -17.89 -3.78 -8.74
CA SER A 55 -18.85 -3.25 -9.73
C SER A 55 -18.18 -2.90 -11.07
N THR A 56 -17.20 -1.99 -11.06
CA THR A 56 -16.51 -1.51 -12.27
C THR A 56 -15.52 -2.51 -12.87
N ARG A 57 -15.17 -3.58 -12.14
CA ARG A 57 -14.15 -4.59 -12.53
C ARG A 57 -12.75 -4.03 -12.78
N ARG A 58 -12.51 -2.73 -12.55
CA ARG A 58 -11.19 -2.11 -12.69
C ARG A 58 -10.20 -2.70 -11.70
N LEU A 59 -8.95 -2.80 -12.13
CA LEU A 59 -7.84 -3.17 -11.27
C LEU A 59 -7.21 -1.90 -10.68
N SER A 60 -6.76 -1.99 -9.44
CA SER A 60 -6.05 -0.91 -8.76
C SER A 60 -4.96 -1.48 -7.86
N LEU A 61 -3.89 -0.71 -7.67
CA LEU A 61 -2.90 -0.98 -6.63
C LEU A 61 -3.56 -0.79 -5.25
N TYR A 62 -3.26 -1.68 -4.30
CA TYR A 62 -3.70 -1.56 -2.91
C TYR A 62 -2.52 -1.12 -2.04
N LEU A 63 -2.19 0.17 -2.14
CA LEU A 63 -1.09 0.79 -1.42
C LEU A 63 -1.60 1.43 -0.12
N SER A 64 -0.76 1.41 0.91
CA SER A 64 -1.01 2.01 2.21
C SER A 64 0.29 2.08 2.99
N SER A 65 0.45 3.08 3.86
CA SER A 65 1.55 3.13 4.85
C SER A 65 1.55 1.92 5.80
N HIS A 66 0.44 1.19 5.88
CA HIS A 66 0.38 -0.04 6.66
C HIS A 66 1.04 -1.21 5.95
N CYS A 67 1.27 -1.19 4.63
CA CYS A 67 1.99 -2.25 3.94
C CYS A 67 3.49 -2.08 4.15
N GLY A 68 4.09 -2.94 4.99
CA GLY A 68 5.51 -2.81 5.35
C GLY A 68 6.40 -3.93 4.83
N ASN A 69 5.82 -4.96 4.23
CA ASN A 69 6.52 -6.15 3.73
C ASN A 69 5.73 -6.85 2.61
N ILE A 70 6.41 -7.70 1.84
CA ILE A 70 5.82 -8.58 0.81
C ILE A 70 6.15 -10.03 1.17
N VAL A 71 5.14 -10.89 1.15
CA VAL A 71 5.28 -12.30 1.54
C VAL A 71 6.31 -13.00 0.65
N GLY A 72 7.32 -13.61 1.28
CA GLY A 72 8.36 -14.38 0.60
C GLY A 72 9.48 -13.54 -0.03
N TRP A 73 9.44 -12.22 0.11
CA TRP A 73 10.48 -11.31 -0.37
C TRP A 73 11.41 -10.92 0.78
N PRO A 74 12.71 -10.64 0.50
CA PRO A 74 13.55 -10.01 1.48
C PRO A 74 13.10 -8.56 1.72
N LEU A 75 13.24 -8.12 2.98
CA LEU A 75 12.64 -6.87 3.46
C LEU A 75 13.13 -5.62 2.71
N PRO A 76 14.43 -5.43 2.40
CA PRO A 76 14.89 -4.28 1.65
C PRO A 76 14.24 -4.15 0.26
N GLU A 77 14.15 -5.25 -0.48
CA GLU A 77 13.58 -5.34 -1.81
C GLU A 77 12.06 -5.10 -1.77
N ALA A 78 11.37 -5.68 -0.79
CA ALA A 78 9.96 -5.42 -0.58
C ALA A 78 9.69 -3.93 -0.32
N ARG A 79 10.49 -3.28 0.53
CA ARG A 79 10.35 -1.86 0.84
C ARG A 79 10.70 -0.96 -0.33
N ALA A 80 11.71 -1.30 -1.11
CA ALA A 80 12.06 -0.57 -2.33
C ALA A 80 10.89 -0.55 -3.32
N LEU A 81 10.32 -1.72 -3.63
CA LEU A 81 9.17 -1.83 -4.52
C LEU A 81 7.95 -1.06 -3.98
N LEU A 82 7.63 -1.19 -2.70
CA LEU A 82 6.50 -0.46 -2.08
C LEU A 82 6.68 1.06 -2.18
N ARG A 83 7.91 1.54 -2.02
CA ARG A 83 8.25 2.96 -2.16
C ARG A 83 8.07 3.44 -3.59
N GLU A 84 8.65 2.73 -4.57
CA GLU A 84 8.52 3.05 -6.00
C GLU A 84 7.06 3.10 -6.45
N LEU A 85 6.26 2.11 -6.07
CA LEU A 85 4.83 2.08 -6.39
C LEU A 85 4.06 3.22 -5.71
N THR A 86 4.44 3.59 -4.49
CA THR A 86 3.82 4.71 -3.76
C THR A 86 4.17 6.04 -4.40
N GLU A 87 5.43 6.25 -4.79
CA GLU A 87 5.88 7.44 -5.50
C GLU A 87 5.12 7.59 -6.83
N HIS A 88 5.07 6.54 -7.65
CA HIS A 88 4.29 6.52 -8.91
C HIS A 88 2.80 6.81 -8.70
N ALA A 89 2.18 6.18 -7.70
CA ALA A 89 0.75 6.34 -7.45
C ALA A 89 0.36 7.73 -6.91
N THR A 90 1.33 8.48 -6.38
CA THR A 90 1.11 9.80 -5.77
C THR A 90 1.67 10.96 -6.60
N GLU A 91 2.07 10.71 -7.85
CA GLU A 91 2.42 11.76 -8.80
C GLU A 91 1.25 12.75 -9.01
N ARG A 92 1.59 14.01 -9.28
CA ARG A 92 0.65 15.14 -9.30
C ARG A 92 -0.56 14.93 -10.21
N GLU A 93 -0.41 14.24 -11.33
CA GLU A 93 -1.50 13.94 -12.27
C GLU A 93 -2.55 12.95 -11.72
N ARG A 94 -2.22 12.19 -10.67
CA ARG A 94 -3.09 11.19 -10.04
C ARG A 94 -3.68 11.68 -8.71
N VAL A 95 -3.31 12.89 -8.27
CA VAL A 95 -3.71 13.46 -6.99
C VAL A 95 -4.74 14.55 -7.18
N TYR A 96 -5.91 14.34 -6.56
CA TYR A 96 -6.87 15.40 -6.31
C TYR A 96 -6.58 16.04 -4.95
N SER A 97 -6.45 17.37 -4.92
CA SER A 97 -6.32 18.13 -3.67
C SER A 97 -7.66 18.76 -3.34
N HIS A 98 -8.24 18.36 -2.22
CA HIS A 98 -9.51 18.88 -1.75
C HIS A 98 -9.32 20.12 -0.88
N ALA A 99 -10.03 21.21 -1.21
CA ALA A 99 -10.09 22.42 -0.41
C ALA A 99 -11.38 22.43 0.41
N TRP A 100 -11.26 21.98 1.66
CA TRP A 100 -12.38 21.81 2.60
C TRP A 100 -13.19 23.10 2.79
N ARG A 101 -14.50 22.93 2.90
CA ARG A 101 -15.47 23.95 3.31
C ARG A 101 -16.26 23.48 4.52
N ALA A 102 -16.89 24.42 5.20
CA ALA A 102 -17.86 24.08 6.23
C ALA A 102 -18.92 23.15 5.62
N ASP A 103 -19.24 22.08 6.36
CA ASP A 103 -20.27 21.10 6.01
C ASP A 103 -19.95 20.16 4.81
N ASP A 104 -18.71 20.12 4.31
CA ASP A 104 -18.25 19.03 3.41
C ASP A 104 -18.16 17.68 4.17
N LEU A 105 -18.39 16.54 3.49
CA LEU A 105 -18.38 15.17 4.05
C LEU A 105 -17.53 14.18 3.22
#